data_AF-A0A645CQ87-F1
#
_entry.id   AF-A0A645CQ87-F1
#
_cell.length_a   1.000
_cell.length_b   1.000
_cell.length_c   1.000
_cell.angle_alpha   90.00
_cell.angle_beta   90.00
_cell.angle_gamma   90.00
#
_symmetry.space_group_name_H-M   'P 1'
#
loop_
_entity.id
_entity.type
_entity.pdbx_description
1 polymer ?
#
loop_
_entity_poly.entity_id
_entity_poly.type
_entity_poly.pdbx_seq_one_letter_code
_entity_poly.pdbx_strand_id
1 'polypeptide(L)'
;MVKSLFKAAVASLLFAFVLLGGYSCSDDYPDDYVSESQVRRMIEEALRKNNQDFPFTLWEVVNITVNRNDWRWDENAAEWYAMADLPELKEDAYEVGAMLGYVFIKYENGPEVQKLLPYVHTYYAEDNVTGEVVYFTETVSAEYQLEGKSRVKFFIKDSQLARDPNAPQTYTFRIVLIW
;
A
#
# COMPACT_ATOMS: atom_id res chain seq x y z
N MET A 1 -88.76 18.13 4.61
CA MET A 1 -88.12 16.92 4.02
C MET A 1 -86.64 17.10 3.67
N VAL A 2 -86.13 18.32 3.41
CA VAL A 2 -84.75 18.54 2.91
C VAL A 2 -83.66 18.47 4.01
N LYS A 3 -83.99 18.69 5.28
CA LYS A 3 -83.00 18.71 6.38
C LYS A 3 -82.51 17.32 6.86
N SER A 4 -83.22 16.22 6.57
CA SER A 4 -82.75 14.87 6.99
C SER A 4 -81.85 14.19 5.96
N LEU A 5 -82.01 14.52 4.68
CA LEU A 5 -81.17 14.00 3.59
C LEU A 5 -79.73 14.55 3.63
N PHE A 6 -79.54 15.80 4.07
CA PHE A 6 -78.21 16.40 4.19
C PHE A 6 -77.34 15.76 5.28
N LYS A 7 -77.95 15.25 6.36
CA LYS A 7 -77.23 14.57 7.44
C LYS A 7 -76.75 13.17 7.03
N ALA A 8 -77.52 12.48 6.19
CA ALA A 8 -77.14 11.17 5.67
C ALA A 8 -75.97 11.26 4.67
N ALA A 9 -75.95 12.30 3.83
CA ALA A 9 -74.86 12.52 2.86
C ALA A 9 -73.51 12.85 3.53
N VAL A 10 -73.52 13.66 4.61
CA VAL A 10 -72.31 14.01 5.36
C VAL A 10 -71.76 12.82 6.14
N ALA A 11 -72.63 11.99 6.72
CA ALA A 11 -72.22 10.77 7.42
C ALA A 11 -71.58 9.73 6.48
N SER A 12 -72.07 9.63 5.24
CA SER A 12 -71.52 8.70 4.24
C SER A 12 -70.17 9.15 3.68
N LEU A 13 -69.89 10.46 3.62
CA LEU A 13 -68.60 11.00 3.17
C LEU A 13 -67.49 10.82 4.23
N LEU A 14 -67.84 10.88 5.51
CA LEU A 14 -66.90 10.63 6.62
C LEU A 14 -66.46 9.16 6.68
N PHE A 15 -67.34 8.22 6.34
CA PHE A 15 -66.99 6.79 6.26
C PHE A 15 -66.07 6.45 5.07
N ALA A 16 -66.22 7.15 3.94
CA ALA A 16 -65.36 6.95 2.77
C ALA A 16 -63.91 7.44 3.01
N PHE A 17 -63.72 8.48 3.83
CA PHE A 17 -62.39 8.97 4.20
C PHE A 17 -61.66 8.02 5.17
N VAL A 18 -62.40 7.34 6.05
CA VAL A 18 -61.82 6.35 6.99
C VAL A 18 -61.38 5.07 6.25
N LEU A 19 -62.03 4.72 5.13
CA LEU A 19 -61.68 3.54 4.33
C LEU A 19 -60.54 3.80 3.32
N LEU A 20 -60.25 5.06 2.99
CA LEU A 20 -59.16 5.44 2.06
C LEU A 20 -57.90 5.96 2.77
N GLY A 21 -57.98 6.31 4.06
CA GLY A 21 -56.83 6.73 4.87
C GLY A 21 -56.01 5.59 5.49
N GLY A 22 -56.37 4.33 5.24
CA GLY A 22 -55.83 3.16 5.94
C GLY A 22 -54.69 2.40 5.25
N TYR A 23 -54.13 2.90 4.15
CA TYR A 23 -52.91 2.32 3.53
C TYR A 23 -51.71 3.26 3.72
N SER A 24 -51.43 3.61 4.97
CA SER A 24 -50.05 3.82 5.40
C SER A 24 -49.71 2.59 6.23
N CYS A 25 -49.20 1.54 5.58
CA CYS A 25 -48.45 0.52 6.31
C CYS A 25 -47.27 1.25 6.95
N SER A 26 -47.41 1.61 8.22
CA SER A 26 -46.24 1.69 9.09
C SER A 26 -45.68 0.27 9.13
N ASP A 27 -44.41 0.13 8.74
CA ASP A 27 -43.59 -1.03 9.07
C ASP A 27 -43.39 -1.02 10.59
N ASP A 28 -44.45 -1.34 11.34
CA ASP A 28 -44.43 -1.64 12.76
C ASP A 28 -44.47 -3.16 12.93
N TYR A 29 -43.41 -3.82 12.46
CA TYR A 29 -43.01 -5.13 12.97
C TYR A 29 -41.73 -4.92 13.79
N PRO A 30 -41.52 -5.65 14.90
CA PRO A 30 -40.24 -5.65 15.59
C PRO A 30 -39.26 -6.50 14.75
N ASP A 31 -38.91 -5.99 13.57
CA ASP A 31 -37.92 -6.63 12.72
C ASP A 31 -36.54 -6.30 13.31
N ASP A 32 -36.01 -7.28 14.05
CA ASP A 32 -34.58 -7.44 14.39
C ASP A 32 -33.68 -7.54 13.13
N TYR A 33 -34.22 -7.27 11.94
CA TYR A 33 -33.54 -7.33 10.66
C TYR A 33 -33.38 -5.93 10.11
N VAL A 34 -32.13 -5.50 10.07
CA VAL A 34 -31.73 -4.25 9.43
C VAL A 34 -32.01 -4.35 7.92
N SER A 35 -32.77 -3.42 7.37
CA SER A 35 -33.06 -3.41 5.92
C SER A 35 -31.80 -3.08 5.11
N GLU A 36 -31.72 -3.55 3.86
CA GLU A 36 -30.53 -3.34 3.01
C GLU A 36 -30.19 -1.84 2.85
N SER A 37 -31.20 -0.97 2.80
CA SER A 37 -31.01 0.48 2.73
C SER A 37 -30.38 1.05 4.00
N GLN A 38 -30.77 0.54 5.17
CA GLN A 38 -30.14 0.89 6.44
C GLN A 38 -28.71 0.35 6.52
N VAL A 39 -28.45 -0.88 6.04
CA VAL A 39 -27.08 -1.43 5.94
C VAL A 39 -26.21 -0.56 5.04
N ARG A 40 -26.67 -0.18 3.85
CA ARG A 40 -25.95 0.74 2.95
C ARG A 40 -25.66 2.08 3.60
N ARG A 41 -26.66 2.68 4.27
CA ARG A 41 -26.50 3.95 4.97
C ARG A 41 -25.48 3.85 6.11
N MET A 42 -25.47 2.74 6.86
CA MET A 42 -24.47 2.51 7.90
C MET A 42 -23.06 2.34 7.33
N ILE A 43 -22.91 1.66 6.19
CA ILE A 43 -21.62 1.54 5.48
C ILE A 43 -21.15 2.91 4.99
N GLU A 44 -22.02 3.67 4.32
CA GLU A 44 -21.69 5.02 3.84
C GLU A 44 -21.35 5.97 4.98
N GLU A 45 -22.07 5.91 6.10
CA GLU A 45 -21.80 6.75 7.26
C GLU A 45 -20.51 6.35 7.99
N ALA A 46 -20.22 5.05 8.08
CA ALA A 46 -18.95 4.54 8.61
C ALA A 46 -17.77 4.95 7.71
N LEU A 47 -17.89 4.85 6.40
CA LEU A 47 -16.89 5.33 5.44
C LEU A 47 -16.71 6.85 5.54
N ARG A 48 -17.81 7.61 5.63
CA ARG A 48 -17.78 9.07 5.77
C ARG A 48 -17.11 9.51 7.08
N LYS A 49 -17.41 8.85 8.21
CA LYS A 49 -16.79 9.15 9.51
C LYS A 49 -15.31 8.76 9.53
N ASN A 50 -14.97 7.58 9.00
CA ASN A 50 -13.57 7.17 8.86
C ASN A 50 -12.76 8.18 8.03
N ASN A 51 -13.31 8.62 6.89
CA ASN A 51 -12.69 9.64 6.03
C ASN A 51 -12.64 11.05 6.63
N GLN A 52 -13.36 11.32 7.73
CA GLN A 52 -13.30 12.60 8.45
C GLN A 52 -12.20 12.61 9.52
N ASP A 53 -11.90 11.45 10.11
CA ASP A 53 -10.97 11.34 11.24
C ASP A 53 -9.58 10.80 10.84
N PHE A 54 -9.46 10.09 9.71
CA PHE A 54 -8.18 9.60 9.19
C PHE A 54 -8.08 9.83 7.66
N PRO A 55 -7.02 10.47 7.15
CA PRO A 55 -6.71 10.37 5.72
C PRO A 55 -6.50 8.89 5.40
N PHE A 56 -7.18 8.40 4.36
CA PHE A 56 -7.06 7.01 3.93
C PHE A 56 -5.60 6.72 3.60
N THR A 57 -4.97 5.76 4.30
CA THR A 57 -3.62 5.32 3.94
C THR A 57 -3.67 4.68 2.56
N LEU A 58 -3.05 5.34 1.59
CA LEU A 58 -2.78 4.84 0.26
C LEU A 58 -1.44 4.09 0.28
N TRP A 59 -1.33 3.13 -0.63
CA TRP A 59 -0.05 2.49 -0.89
C TRP A 59 0.16 2.30 -2.38
N GLU A 60 1.41 2.17 -2.78
CA GLU A 60 1.83 1.78 -4.13
C GLU A 60 2.96 0.77 -4.03
N VAL A 61 2.90 -0.28 -4.84
CA VAL A 61 3.88 -1.36 -4.84
C VAL A 61 4.59 -1.39 -6.18
N VAL A 62 5.85 -0.99 -6.19
CA VAL A 62 6.69 -0.90 -7.38
C VAL A 62 7.72 -2.02 -7.36
N ASN A 63 7.73 -2.87 -8.38
CA ASN A 63 8.77 -3.88 -8.55
C ASN A 63 9.81 -3.39 -9.57
N ILE A 64 11.09 -3.43 -9.22
CA ILE A 64 12.19 -2.92 -10.04
C ILE A 64 13.22 -4.03 -10.21
N THR A 65 13.60 -4.34 -11.44
CA THR A 65 14.70 -5.27 -11.72
C THR A 65 15.92 -4.48 -12.17
N VAL A 66 17.05 -4.72 -11.51
CA VAL A 66 18.36 -4.18 -11.91
C VAL A 66 19.17 -5.35 -12.44
N ASN A 67 19.55 -5.31 -13.72
CA ASN A 67 20.37 -6.37 -14.30
C ASN A 67 21.82 -6.23 -13.86
N ARG A 68 22.56 -7.34 -13.88
CA ARG A 68 24.00 -7.36 -13.57
C ARG A 68 24.81 -6.25 -14.29
N ASN A 69 24.46 -5.95 -15.54
CA ASN A 69 25.20 -4.98 -16.36
C ASN A 69 24.78 -3.52 -16.13
N ASP A 70 23.72 -3.27 -15.37
CA ASP A 70 23.21 -1.92 -15.09
C ASP A 70 23.96 -1.26 -13.92
N TRP A 71 24.65 -2.07 -13.11
CA TRP A 71 25.46 -1.62 -11.99
C TRP A 71 26.70 -0.86 -12.44
N ARG A 72 27.01 0.23 -11.75
CA ARG A 72 28.18 1.07 -11.96
C ARG A 72 28.96 1.19 -10.67
N TRP A 73 30.28 1.16 -10.77
CA TRP A 73 31.14 1.39 -9.62
C TRP A 73 31.32 2.89 -9.39
N ASP A 74 31.13 3.34 -8.14
CA ASP A 74 31.49 4.68 -7.69
C ASP A 74 32.79 4.62 -6.88
N GLU A 75 33.87 5.15 -7.45
CA GLU A 75 35.19 5.19 -6.82
C GLU A 75 35.23 6.06 -5.55
N ASN A 76 34.38 7.10 -5.46
CA ASN A 76 34.37 8.01 -4.30
C ASN A 76 33.63 7.40 -3.11
N ALA A 77 32.50 6.75 -3.39
CA ALA A 77 31.69 6.10 -2.36
C ALA A 77 32.14 4.66 -2.05
N ALA A 78 33.00 4.08 -2.90
CA ALA A 78 33.44 2.69 -2.87
C ALA A 78 32.26 1.71 -2.79
N GLU A 79 31.33 1.86 -3.73
CA GLU A 79 30.12 1.03 -3.82
C GLU A 79 29.71 0.80 -5.28
N TRP A 80 29.04 -0.32 -5.52
CA TRP A 80 28.28 -0.51 -6.75
C TRP A 80 26.93 0.18 -6.58
N TYR A 81 26.48 0.93 -7.60
CA TYR A 81 25.16 1.55 -7.60
C TYR A 81 24.42 1.35 -8.91
N ALA A 82 23.10 1.39 -8.84
CA ALA A 82 22.20 1.46 -9.98
C ALA A 82 21.06 2.43 -9.69
N MET A 83 20.74 3.27 -10.68
CA MET A 83 19.65 4.24 -10.58
C MET A 83 18.42 3.70 -11.30
N ALA A 84 17.25 3.77 -10.66
CA ALA A 84 15.97 3.51 -11.30
C ALA A 84 15.03 4.71 -11.12
N ASP A 85 14.20 4.95 -12.12
CA ASP A 85 13.11 5.92 -12.01
C ASP A 85 12.04 5.37 -11.06
N LEU A 86 11.54 6.24 -10.18
CA LEU A 86 10.47 5.91 -9.23
C LEU A 86 9.44 7.05 -9.25
N PRO A 87 8.75 7.29 -10.38
CA PRO A 87 7.79 8.40 -10.51
C PRO A 87 6.62 8.33 -9.52
N GLU A 88 6.37 7.17 -8.93
CA GLU A 88 5.37 6.91 -7.88
C GLU A 88 5.77 7.53 -6.54
N LEU A 89 7.06 7.78 -6.30
CA LEU A 89 7.51 8.48 -5.10
C LEU A 89 7.08 9.95 -5.17
N LYS A 90 6.10 10.29 -4.33
CA LYS A 90 5.55 11.63 -4.13
C LYS A 90 5.97 12.21 -2.78
N GLU A 91 5.75 13.51 -2.61
CA GLU A 91 6.06 14.25 -1.38
C GLU A 91 5.43 13.61 -0.15
N ASP A 92 4.16 13.22 -0.22
CA ASP A 92 3.47 12.57 0.91
C ASP A 92 4.20 11.30 1.38
N ALA A 93 4.57 10.41 0.44
CA ALA A 93 5.31 9.18 0.77
C ALA A 93 6.74 9.44 1.27
N TYR A 94 7.36 10.54 0.82
CA TYR A 94 8.75 10.89 1.13
C TYR A 94 8.89 11.63 2.47
N GLU A 95 7.99 12.56 2.78
CA GLU A 95 8.08 13.45 3.94
C GLU A 95 7.32 12.96 5.17
N VAL A 96 6.15 12.32 4.97
CA VAL A 96 5.27 11.92 6.08
C VAL A 96 4.95 10.41 6.09
N GLY A 97 5.08 9.77 4.93
CA GLY A 97 4.77 8.38 4.73
C GLY A 97 5.89 7.41 5.11
N ALA A 98 5.84 6.22 4.52
CA ALA A 98 6.85 5.19 4.69
C ALA A 98 7.27 4.60 3.35
N MET A 99 8.57 4.31 3.22
CA MET A 99 9.19 3.66 2.07
C MET A 99 9.84 2.36 2.54
N LEU A 100 9.24 1.22 2.21
CA LEU A 100 9.76 -0.10 2.56
C LEU A 100 10.39 -0.75 1.33
N GLY A 101 11.71 -0.93 1.37
CA GLY A 101 12.45 -1.62 0.34
C GLY A 101 12.61 -3.11 0.66
N TYR A 102 12.48 -3.95 -0.34
CA TYR A 102 12.73 -5.38 -0.27
C TYR A 102 13.62 -5.83 -1.43
N VAL A 103 14.40 -6.89 -1.21
CA VAL A 103 15.18 -7.58 -2.23
C VAL A 103 14.82 -9.06 -2.24
N PHE A 104 14.74 -9.64 -3.43
CA PHE A 104 14.55 -11.08 -3.62
C PHE A 104 15.92 -11.75 -3.78
N ILE A 105 16.23 -12.68 -2.87
CA ILE A 105 17.47 -13.44 -2.85
C ILE A 105 17.18 -14.87 -3.23
N LYS A 106 17.91 -15.39 -4.21
CA LYS A 106 17.83 -16.80 -4.63
C LYS A 106 19.11 -17.51 -4.23
N TYR A 107 19.01 -18.43 -3.28
CA TYR A 107 20.13 -19.27 -2.88
C TYR A 107 20.37 -20.41 -3.88
N GLU A 108 21.60 -20.88 -3.97
CA GLU A 108 21.94 -22.06 -4.77
C GLU A 108 21.15 -23.27 -4.27
N ASN A 109 20.38 -23.91 -5.16
CA ASN A 109 19.47 -25.02 -4.86
C ASN A 109 18.39 -24.71 -3.79
N GLY A 110 18.11 -23.44 -3.50
CA GLY A 110 17.12 -23.01 -2.52
C GLY A 110 15.90 -22.29 -3.12
N PRO A 111 14.85 -22.07 -2.32
CA PRO A 111 13.76 -21.20 -2.71
C PRO A 111 14.24 -19.75 -2.81
N GLU A 112 13.54 -18.94 -3.61
CA GLU A 112 13.64 -17.49 -3.52
C GLU A 112 13.06 -17.02 -2.19
N VAL A 113 13.75 -16.09 -1.53
CA VAL A 113 13.31 -15.47 -0.29
C VAL A 113 13.26 -13.95 -0.45
N GLN A 114 12.25 -13.33 0.16
CA GLN A 114 12.17 -11.88 0.26
C GLN A 114 12.88 -11.42 1.54
N LYS A 115 13.75 -10.42 1.43
CA LYS A 115 14.44 -9.78 2.56
C LYS A 115 14.11 -8.29 2.58
N LEU A 116 14.02 -7.71 3.78
CA LEU A 116 13.88 -6.26 3.94
C LEU A 116 15.23 -5.59 3.66
N LEU A 117 15.22 -4.40 3.06
CA LEU A 117 16.39 -3.55 2.91
C LEU A 117 16.61 -2.70 4.18
N PRO A 118 17.86 -2.49 4.64
CA PRO A 118 19.09 -3.05 4.07
C PRO A 118 19.19 -4.57 4.30
N TYR A 119 19.60 -5.29 3.25
CA TYR A 119 19.97 -6.70 3.36
C TYR A 119 21.47 -6.78 3.60
N VAL A 120 21.84 -7.42 4.71
CA VAL A 120 23.23 -7.53 5.15
C VAL A 120 23.61 -9.00 5.21
N HIS A 121 24.74 -9.36 4.62
CA HIS A 121 25.27 -10.71 4.66
C HIS A 121 26.79 -10.71 4.83
N THR A 122 27.30 -11.64 5.64
CA THR A 122 28.74 -11.80 5.87
C THR A 122 29.27 -12.91 4.97
N TYR A 123 30.30 -12.57 4.21
CA TYR A 123 31.03 -13.49 3.36
C TYR A 123 32.47 -13.64 3.86
N TYR A 124 33.17 -14.61 3.28
CA TYR A 124 34.60 -14.75 3.44
C TYR A 124 35.24 -14.87 2.06
N ALA A 125 36.44 -14.31 1.93
CA ALA A 125 37.30 -14.49 0.76
C ALA A 125 38.69 -14.90 1.24
N GLU A 126 39.36 -15.71 0.43
CA GLU A 126 40.77 -16.04 0.67
C GLU A 126 41.64 -15.00 -0.06
N ASP A 127 42.58 -14.40 0.65
CA ASP A 127 43.57 -13.51 0.07
C ASP A 127 44.49 -14.32 -0.85
N ASN A 128 44.47 -14.00 -2.15
CA ASN A 128 45.24 -14.73 -3.16
C ASN A 128 46.78 -14.60 -3.02
N VAL A 129 47.26 -13.69 -2.16
CA VAL A 129 48.69 -13.42 -1.91
C VAL A 129 49.16 -14.05 -0.60
N THR A 130 48.39 -13.89 0.49
CA THR A 130 48.79 -14.38 1.82
C THR A 130 48.17 -15.74 2.18
N GLY A 131 47.10 -16.15 1.51
CA GLY A 131 46.29 -17.32 1.87
C GLY A 131 45.45 -17.11 3.14
N GLU A 132 45.38 -15.88 3.66
CA GLU A 132 44.57 -15.58 4.83
C GLU A 132 43.09 -15.45 4.47
N VAL A 133 42.22 -15.99 5.32
CA VAL A 133 40.77 -15.83 5.17
C VAL A 133 40.37 -14.48 5.74
N VAL A 134 39.82 -13.64 4.89
CA VAL A 134 39.27 -12.34 5.24
C VAL A 134 37.76 -12.43 5.28
N TYR A 135 37.16 -11.96 6.37
CA TYR A 135 35.72 -11.86 6.52
C TYR A 135 35.27 -10.43 6.24
N PHE A 136 34.21 -10.29 5.45
CA PHE A 136 33.65 -8.99 5.10
C PHE A 136 32.13 -9.07 5.07
N THR A 137 31.49 -7.92 5.23
CA THR A 137 30.04 -7.80 5.18
C THR A 137 29.66 -7.01 3.94
N GLU A 138 28.78 -7.57 3.13
CA GLU A 138 28.16 -6.89 2.01
C GLU A 138 26.78 -6.39 2.42
N THR A 139 26.50 -5.13 2.12
CA THR A 139 25.21 -4.48 2.35
C THR A 139 24.58 -4.12 1.02
N VAL A 140 23.42 -4.71 0.72
CA VAL A 140 22.53 -4.28 -0.36
C VAL A 140 21.46 -3.37 0.23
N SER A 141 21.31 -2.17 -0.30
CA SER A 141 20.35 -1.19 0.23
C SER A 141 19.87 -0.21 -0.85
N ALA A 142 19.00 0.72 -0.46
CA ALA A 142 18.40 1.71 -1.32
C ALA A 142 18.41 3.11 -0.67
N GLU A 143 18.58 4.14 -1.49
CA GLU A 143 18.40 5.56 -1.16
C GLU A 143 17.32 6.15 -2.09
N TYR A 144 16.45 7.00 -1.55
CA TYR A 144 15.35 7.61 -2.29
C TYR A 144 15.63 9.08 -2.53
N GLN A 145 15.34 9.55 -3.74
CA GLN A 145 15.50 10.94 -4.14
C GLN A 145 14.18 11.46 -4.71
N LEU A 146 13.66 12.55 -4.16
CA LEU A 146 12.46 13.23 -4.68
C LEU A 146 12.81 14.39 -5.63
N GLU A 147 13.88 15.14 -5.36
CA GLU A 147 14.18 16.38 -6.08
C GLU A 147 14.47 16.19 -7.57
N GLY A 148 13.81 17.01 -8.40
CA GLY A 148 13.96 17.05 -9.86
C GLY A 148 13.26 15.90 -10.57
N LYS A 149 13.75 14.67 -10.37
CA LYS A 149 13.13 13.45 -10.87
C LYS A 149 13.15 12.39 -9.77
N SER A 150 11.96 11.97 -9.33
CA SER A 150 11.81 10.91 -8.34
C SER A 150 12.51 9.63 -8.79
N ARG A 151 13.48 9.18 -7.99
CA ARG A 151 14.37 8.05 -8.28
C ARG A 151 14.72 7.29 -7.02
N VAL A 152 15.18 6.06 -7.24
CA VAL A 152 15.82 5.23 -6.21
C VAL A 152 17.21 4.84 -6.68
N LYS A 153 18.21 5.00 -5.81
CA LYS A 153 19.57 4.46 -5.96
C LYS A 153 19.64 3.16 -5.18
N PHE A 154 19.79 2.03 -5.86
CA PHE A 154 20.20 0.80 -5.21
C PHE A 154 21.72 0.77 -5.11
N PHE A 155 22.26 0.28 -4.00
CA PHE A 155 23.70 0.15 -3.83
C PHE A 155 24.11 -1.15 -3.15
N ILE A 156 25.32 -1.60 -3.46
CA ILE A 156 26.00 -2.75 -2.84
C ILE A 156 27.34 -2.25 -2.31
N LYS A 157 27.56 -2.41 -1.01
CA LYS A 157 28.75 -1.90 -0.33
C LYS A 157 29.43 -2.98 0.51
N ASP A 158 30.72 -3.12 0.29
CA ASP A 158 31.59 -3.96 1.10
C ASP A 158 32.10 -3.18 2.33
N SER A 159 32.02 -3.78 3.51
CA SER A 159 32.56 -3.24 4.76
C SER A 159 34.05 -2.88 4.74
N GLN A 160 34.82 -3.49 3.85
CA GLN A 160 36.24 -3.23 3.62
C GLN A 160 36.49 -2.23 2.47
N LEU A 161 35.42 -1.68 1.88
CA LEU A 161 35.47 -0.77 0.72
C LEU A 161 36.14 -1.39 -0.51
N ALA A 162 36.22 -2.72 -0.55
CA ALA A 162 36.78 -3.46 -1.66
C ALA A 162 35.84 -3.42 -2.87
N ARG A 163 36.42 -3.34 -4.07
CA ARG A 163 35.68 -3.49 -5.32
C ARG A 163 35.58 -4.97 -5.68
N ASP A 164 34.52 -5.64 -5.23
CA ASP A 164 34.21 -6.99 -5.69
C ASP A 164 33.46 -6.96 -7.03
N PRO A 165 34.06 -7.41 -8.16
CA PRO A 165 33.38 -7.47 -9.46
C PRO A 165 32.28 -8.54 -9.54
N ASN A 166 32.18 -9.43 -8.56
CA ASN A 166 31.15 -10.46 -8.51
C ASN A 166 29.92 -10.07 -7.70
N ALA A 167 30.02 -9.03 -6.86
CA ALA A 167 28.89 -8.49 -6.09
C ALA A 167 27.70 -8.05 -6.98
N PRO A 168 27.90 -7.36 -8.13
CA PRO A 168 26.82 -7.08 -9.07
C PRO A 168 26.20 -8.35 -9.63
N GLN A 169 24.91 -8.52 -9.35
CA GLN A 169 24.06 -9.59 -9.87
C GLN A 169 22.75 -8.99 -10.39
N THR A 170 21.95 -9.82 -11.04
CA THR A 170 20.57 -9.42 -11.37
C THR A 170 19.73 -9.51 -10.10
N TYR A 171 19.29 -8.35 -9.59
CA TYR A 171 18.46 -8.25 -8.40
C TYR A 171 17.06 -7.79 -8.78
N THR A 172 16.05 -8.41 -8.15
CA THR A 172 14.68 -7.89 -8.15
C THR A 172 14.43 -7.22 -6.81
N PHE A 173 13.93 -6.01 -6.85
CA PHE A 173 13.55 -5.20 -5.70
C PHE A 173 12.04 -4.96 -5.71
N ARG A 174 11.47 -4.80 -4.53
CA ARG A 174 10.12 -4.29 -4.34
C ARG A 174 10.17 -3.09 -3.41
N ILE A 175 9.64 -1.97 -3.85
CA ILE A 175 9.44 -0.78 -3.04
C ILE A 175 7.95 -0.68 -2.72
N VAL A 176 7.62 -0.56 -1.45
CA VAL A 176 6.27 -0.26 -0.98
C VAL A 176 6.27 1.17 -0.45
N LEU A 177 5.50 2.02 -1.11
CA LEU A 177 5.27 3.41 -0.73
C LEU A 177 3.93 3.45 0.02
N ILE A 178 3.89 4.10 1.19
CA ILE A 178 2.69 4.20 2.03
C ILE A 178 2.51 5.67 2.42
N TRP A 179 1.34 6.27 2.21
CA TRP A 179 1.06 7.66 2.56
C TRP A 179 -0.43 7.95 2.77
#